data_AF-A0A2D5BDZ0-F1
#
_entry.id   AF-A0A2D5BDZ0-F1
#
_cell.length_a   1.000
_cell.length_b   1.000
_cell.length_c   1.000
_cell.angle_alpha   90.00
_cell.angle_beta   90.00
_cell.angle_gamma   90.00
#
_symmetry.space_group_name_H-M   'P 1'
#
loop_
_entity.id
_entity.type
_entity.pdbx_description
1 polymer ?
#
loop_
_entity_poly.entity_id
_entity_poly.type
_entity_poly.pdbx_seq_one_letter_code
_entity_poly.pdbx_strand_id
1 'polypeptide(L)'
;MTHLLVDVEVTSPKFWVIPLSSSQIEKYNFIKEKRREGFFYYQISDMMNESEFTPQRSDKFTPQQVWGIEFKMEKRLKRLNKIENPKISSIGIVVKKSQ
;
A
#
# COMPACT_ATOMS: atom_id res chain seq x y z
N MET A 1 -12.92 0.19 -44.58
CA MET A 1 -12.20 -0.56 -43.52
C MET A 1 -12.96 -0.39 -42.20
N THR A 2 -13.32 -1.48 -41.53
CA THR A 2 -14.18 -1.49 -40.34
C THR A 2 -13.33 -1.58 -39.08
N HIS A 3 -13.59 -0.73 -38.08
CA HIS A 3 -12.84 -0.69 -36.82
C HIS A 3 -13.80 -0.90 -35.65
N LEU A 4 -13.34 -1.61 -34.61
CA LEU A 4 -14.03 -1.74 -33.34
C LEU A 4 -13.54 -0.63 -32.41
N LEU A 5 -14.48 0.14 -31.84
CA LEU A 5 -14.22 1.06 -30.75
C LEU A 5 -14.69 0.42 -29.46
N VAL A 6 -13.84 0.47 -28.44
CA VAL A 6 -14.18 -0.01 -27.09
C VAL A 6 -13.71 1.05 -26.12
N ASP A 7 -14.66 1.61 -25.36
CA ASP A 7 -14.32 2.45 -24.23
C ASP A 7 -14.12 1.55 -23.01
N VAL A 8 -12.97 1.72 -22.36
CA VAL A 8 -12.58 0.91 -21.20
C VAL A 8 -12.24 1.83 -20.04
N GLU A 9 -12.91 1.62 -18.92
CA GLU A 9 -12.61 2.24 -17.64
C GLU A 9 -11.59 1.37 -16.90
N VAL A 10 -10.41 1.94 -16.62
CA VAL A 10 -9.34 1.28 -15.87
C VAL A 10 -9.18 1.97 -14.53
N THR A 11 -9.44 1.24 -13.45
CA THR A 11 -9.17 1.70 -12.08
C THR A 11 -7.90 1.03 -11.56
N SER A 12 -7.04 1.82 -10.91
CA SER A 12 -5.89 1.27 -10.19
C SER A 12 -5.80 1.91 -8.80
N PRO A 13 -5.63 1.10 -7.74
CA PRO A 13 -5.35 1.61 -6.40
C PRO A 13 -4.01 2.36 -6.31
N LYS A 14 -3.19 2.31 -7.36
CA LYS A 14 -1.89 2.98 -7.45
C LYS A 14 -2.01 4.45 -7.89
N PHE A 15 -3.15 4.85 -8.46
CA PHE A 15 -3.39 6.27 -8.76
C PHE A 15 -3.62 7.03 -7.44
N TRP A 16 -2.96 8.18 -7.25
CA TRP A 16 -3.10 9.06 -6.07
C TRP A 16 -2.58 8.51 -4.73
N VAL A 17 -1.55 7.67 -4.78
CA VAL A 17 -0.94 7.11 -3.58
C VAL A 17 0.18 8.00 -3.05
N ILE A 18 0.00 8.53 -1.84
CA ILE A 18 1.05 9.29 -1.13
C ILE A 18 2.25 8.37 -0.88
N PRO A 19 3.48 8.76 -1.31
CA PRO A 19 4.69 7.97 -1.05
C PRO A 19 4.97 7.87 0.44
N LEU A 20 5.58 6.76 0.86
CA LEU A 20 6.03 6.58 2.24
C LEU A 20 7.40 7.22 2.42
N SER A 21 7.67 7.75 3.61
CA SER A 21 9.04 8.17 3.94
C SER A 21 9.93 6.96 4.22
N SER A 22 11.25 7.12 4.06
CA SER A 22 12.24 6.09 4.40
C SER A 22 12.07 5.57 5.83
N SER A 23 11.93 6.48 6.80
CA SER A 23 11.71 6.14 8.21
C SER A 23 10.45 5.29 8.43
N GLN A 24 9.36 5.53 7.69
CA GLN A 24 8.15 4.70 7.79
C GLN A 24 8.40 3.27 7.28
N ILE A 25 9.16 3.14 6.20
CA ILE A 25 9.51 1.85 5.59
C ILE A 25 10.47 1.08 6.51
N GLU A 26 11.50 1.74 7.03
CA GLU A 26 12.49 1.15 7.94
C GLU A 26 11.85 0.65 9.23
N LYS A 27 11.01 1.46 9.88
CA LYS A 27 10.26 1.05 11.09
C LYS A 27 9.38 -0.16 10.80
N TYR A 28 8.67 -0.17 9.67
CA TYR A 28 7.85 -1.32 9.28
C TYR A 28 8.70 -2.58 9.06
N ASN A 29 9.79 -2.48 8.31
CA ASN A 29 10.67 -3.61 8.02
C ASN A 29 11.27 -4.19 9.30
N PHE A 30 11.74 -3.33 10.21
CA PHE A 30 12.24 -3.73 11.52
C PHE A 30 11.18 -4.51 12.31
N ILE A 31 9.97 -3.96 12.42
CA ILE A 31 8.87 -4.63 13.13
C ILE A 31 8.56 -5.97 12.47
N LYS A 32 8.47 -6.02 11.14
CA LYS A 32 8.13 -7.23 10.39
C LYS A 32 9.16 -8.34 10.57
N GLU A 33 10.44 -7.98 10.56
CA GLU A 33 11.54 -8.89 10.81
C GLU A 33 11.47 -9.47 12.23
N LYS A 34 11.30 -8.62 13.25
CA LYS A 34 11.18 -9.09 14.65
C LYS A 34 9.93 -9.92 14.91
N ARG A 35 8.82 -9.62 14.24
CA ARG A 35 7.61 -10.46 14.27
C ARG A 35 7.86 -11.83 13.64
N ARG A 36 8.65 -11.90 12.57
CA ARG A 36 9.06 -13.18 11.94
C ARG A 36 10.00 -13.98 12.83
N GLU A 37 10.86 -13.33 13.59
CA GLU A 37 11.75 -13.95 14.60
C GLU A 37 10.98 -14.44 15.85
N GLY A 38 9.70 -14.09 16.01
CA GLY A 38 8.83 -14.57 17.09
C GLY A 38 8.65 -13.60 18.26
N PHE A 39 9.20 -12.38 18.18
CA PHE A 39 9.05 -11.38 19.25
C PHE A 39 7.62 -10.85 19.34
N PHE A 40 7.19 -10.54 20.57
CA PHE A 40 5.92 -9.88 20.85
C PHE A 40 6.05 -8.36 20.75
N TYR A 41 4.93 -7.67 20.51
CA TYR A 41 4.93 -6.21 20.31
C TYR A 41 5.50 -5.41 21.49
N TYR A 42 5.40 -5.92 22.72
CA TYR A 42 5.99 -5.24 23.88
C TYR A 42 7.52 -5.31 23.88
N GLN A 43 8.09 -6.45 23.50
CA GLN A 43 9.54 -6.60 23.34
C GLN A 43 10.04 -5.73 22.19
N ILE A 44 9.29 -5.71 21.08
CA ILE A 44 9.64 -4.88 19.93
C ILE A 44 9.56 -3.39 20.29
N SER A 45 8.58 -2.95 21.09
CA SER A 45 8.54 -1.56 21.54
C SER A 45 9.74 -1.19 22.38
N ASP A 46 10.21 -2.09 23.25
CA ASP A 46 11.43 -1.85 24.05
C ASP A 46 12.65 -1.75 23.13
N MET A 47 12.82 -2.68 22.20
CA MET A 47 13.92 -2.64 21.20
C MET A 47 13.90 -1.38 20.32
N MET A 48 12.71 -0.90 19.94
CA MET A 48 12.58 0.34 19.17
C MET A 48 12.89 1.59 19.98
N ASN A 49 12.68 1.55 21.31
CA ASN A 49 13.05 2.66 22.21
C ASN A 49 14.55 2.66 22.54
N GLU A 50 15.22 1.52 22.42
CA GLU A 50 16.67 1.37 22.57
C GLU A 50 17.44 1.66 21.26
N SER A 51 16.74 1.81 20.14
CA SER A 51 17.32 2.12 18.84
C SER A 51 17.26 3.62 18.52
N GLU A 52 17.71 4.00 17.33
CA GLU A 52 17.64 5.39 16.82
C GLU A 52 16.22 5.80 16.37
N PHE A 53 15.23 4.92 16.48
CA PHE A 53 13.86 5.25 16.08
C PHE A 53 13.23 6.20 17.09
N THR A 54 12.56 7.24 16.58
CA THR A 54 11.77 8.16 17.41
C THR A 54 10.29 8.11 17.03
N PRO A 55 9.37 8.12 18.02
CA PRO A 55 7.96 8.32 17.75
C PRO A 55 7.71 9.77 17.32
N GLN A 56 6.69 10.00 16.49
CA GLN A 56 6.43 11.34 15.97
C GLN A 56 5.71 12.27 16.97
N ARG A 57 4.93 11.70 17.89
CA ARG A 57 4.03 12.46 18.79
C ARG A 57 4.10 12.04 20.26
N SER A 58 4.90 11.04 20.58
CA SER A 58 5.06 10.51 21.94
C SER A 58 6.54 10.40 22.27
N ASP A 59 6.85 10.36 23.56
CA ASP A 59 8.23 10.24 24.03
C ASP A 59 8.81 8.85 23.76
N LYS A 60 7.97 7.81 23.81
CA LYS A 60 8.36 6.41 23.61
C LYS A 60 7.37 5.67 22.71
N PHE A 61 7.83 4.61 22.09
CA PHE A 61 7.01 3.61 21.42
C PHE A 61 6.27 2.77 22.45
N THR A 62 4.95 2.66 22.26
CA THR A 62 4.12 1.71 23.00
C THR A 62 3.84 0.47 22.16
N PRO A 63 3.53 -0.69 22.77
CA PRO A 63 3.18 -1.91 22.04
C PRO A 63 2.02 -1.69 21.04
N GLN A 64 1.05 -0.85 21.40
CA GLN A 64 -0.10 -0.50 20.55
C GLN A 64 0.33 0.31 19.33
N GLN A 65 1.31 1.20 19.48
CA GLN A 65 1.87 1.97 18.35
C GLN A 65 2.63 1.06 17.39
N VAL A 66 3.44 0.13 17.91
CA VAL A 66 4.17 -0.86 17.10
C VAL A 66 3.20 -1.70 16.28
N TRP A 67 2.16 -2.27 16.91
CA TRP A 67 1.11 -2.99 16.21
C TRP A 67 0.41 -2.10 15.16
N GLY A 68 0.10 -0.86 15.53
CA GLY A 68 -0.56 0.09 14.64
C GLY A 68 0.26 0.42 13.39
N ILE A 69 1.60 0.44 13.48
CA ILE A 69 2.49 0.64 12.32
C ILE A 69 2.38 -0.56 11.38
N GLU A 70 2.56 -1.78 11.88
CA GLU A 70 2.45 -3.00 11.06
C GLU A 70 1.06 -3.11 10.42
N PHE A 71 0.00 -2.97 11.21
CA PHE A 71 -1.38 -3.10 10.75
C PHE A 71 -1.73 -2.10 9.64
N LYS A 72 -1.31 -0.83 9.77
CA LYS A 72 -1.56 0.20 8.75
C LYS A 72 -0.81 -0.11 7.45
N MET A 73 0.41 -0.61 7.54
CA MET A 73 1.21 -0.99 6.39
C MET A 73 0.62 -2.20 5.66
N GLU A 74 0.23 -3.24 6.39
CA GLU A 74 -0.44 -4.42 5.82
C GLU A 74 -1.75 -4.05 5.13
N LYS A 75 -2.57 -3.20 5.77
CA LYS A 75 -3.82 -2.69 5.17
C LYS A 75 -3.55 -1.92 3.87
N ARG A 76 -2.48 -1.12 3.85
CA ARG A 76 -2.05 -0.39 2.66
C ARG A 76 -1.61 -1.35 1.55
N LEU A 77 -0.77 -2.34 1.85
CA LEU A 77 -0.31 -3.33 0.87
C LEU A 77 -1.49 -4.12 0.29
N LYS A 78 -2.43 -4.56 1.13
CA LYS A 78 -3.66 -5.22 0.68
C LYS A 78 -4.49 -4.36 -0.28
N ARG A 79 -4.58 -3.05 -0.01
CA ARG A 79 -5.28 -2.11 -0.90
C ARG A 79 -4.54 -1.92 -2.23
N LEU A 80 -3.22 -1.79 -2.21
CA LEU A 80 -2.40 -1.56 -3.41
C LEU A 80 -2.30 -2.79 -4.32
N ASN A 81 -2.37 -3.98 -3.74
CA ASN A 81 -2.33 -5.25 -4.46
C ASN A 81 -3.71 -5.71 -4.95
N LYS A 82 -4.77 -4.93 -4.71
CA LYS A 82 -6.10 -5.22 -5.23
C LYS A 82 -6.09 -5.01 -6.75
N ILE A 83 -6.23 -6.09 -7.50
CA ILE A 83 -6.42 -6.05 -8.95
C ILE A 83 -7.91 -5.80 -9.20
N GLU A 84 -8.23 -4.67 -9.82
CA GLU A 84 -9.58 -4.39 -10.32
C GLU A 84 -9.60 -4.67 -11.82
N ASN A 85 -10.56 -5.48 -12.25
CA ASN A 85 -10.70 -5.78 -13.67
C ASN A 85 -11.20 -4.52 -14.39
N PRO A 86 -10.63 -4.20 -15.56
CA PRO A 86 -11.11 -3.09 -16.36
C PRO A 86 -12.57 -3.32 -16.76
N LYS A 87 -13.35 -2.25 -16.75
CA LYS A 87 -14.76 -2.29 -17.09
C LYS A 87 -14.94 -1.74 -18.50
N ILE A 88 -15.59 -2.52 -19.37
CA ILE A 88 -15.98 -2.02 -20.69
C ILE A 88 -17.20 -1.12 -20.51
N SER A 89 -17.10 0.15 -20.88
CA SER A 89 -18.17 1.13 -20.77
C SER A 89 -18.98 1.25 -22.05
N SER A 90 -18.36 1.08 -23.22
CA SER A 90 -19.05 1.12 -24.52
C SER A 90 -18.35 0.24 -25.55
N ILE A 91 -19.10 -0.27 -26.53
CA ILE A 91 -18.57 -0.96 -27.71
C ILE A 91 -19.30 -0.41 -28.94
N GLY A 92 -18.55 -0.04 -29.98
CA GLY A 92 -19.08 0.48 -31.23
C GLY A 92 -18.29 -0.01 -32.43
N ILE A 93 -18.90 0.08 -33.62
CA ILE A 93 -18.24 -0.26 -34.89
C ILE A 93 -18.22 0.98 -35.77
N VAL A 94 -17.05 1.33 -36.29
CA VAL A 94 -16.87 2.45 -37.21
C VAL A 94 -16.46 1.94 -38.58
N VAL A 95 -17.27 2.21 -39.58
CA VAL A 95 -16.97 1.89 -40.98
C VAL A 95 -16.39 3.14 -41.65
N LYS A 96 -15.08 3.17 -41.92
CA LYS A 96 -14.52 4.20 -42.80
C LYS A 96 -14.94 3.89 -44.24
N LYS A 97 -15.74 4.77 -44.84
CA LYS A 97 -15.93 4.84 -46.30
C LYS A 97 -14.67 5.45 -46.90
N SER A 98 -14.02 4.74 -47.82
CA SER A 98 -12.97 5.35 -48.65
C SER A 98 -13.62 6.43 -49.53
N GLN A 99 -13.03 7.62 -49.54
CA GLN A 99 -13.31 8.65 -50.55
C GLN A 99 -12.82 8.18 -51.92
#